data_AF-A0A950XHL0-F1
#
_entry.id   AF-A0A950XHL0-F1
#
_cell.length_a   1.000
_cell.length_b   1.000
_cell.length_c   1.000
_cell.angle_alpha   90.00
_cell.angle_beta   90.00
_cell.angle_gamma   90.00
#
_symmetry.space_group_name_H-M   'P 1'
#
loop_
_entity.id
_entity.type
_entity.pdbx_description
1 polymer ?
#
loop_
_entity_poly.entity_id
_entity_poly.type
_entity_poly.pdbx_seq_one_letter_code
_entity_poly.pdbx_strand_id
1 'polypeptide(L)'
;MPVDPALAQLVARVGAFHITQRAMNRAQRSMEAALASGSVDNAVRAAYLHEVRRYFEGFDSEARAQLRDVDRQLERVNQIHFNFTAERGVAVKRIEAIGNVLDSLRALPETQP
;
A
#
# COMPACT_ATOMS: atom_id res chain seq x y z
N MET A 1 22.12 -33.91 -7.46
CA MET A 1 22.95 -33.00 -8.30
C MET A 1 23.78 -32.11 -7.37
N PRO A 2 24.95 -31.59 -7.80
CA PRO A 2 25.65 -30.59 -7.00
C PRO A 2 24.70 -29.40 -6.72
N VAL A 3 24.77 -28.88 -5.50
CA VAL A 3 23.88 -27.79 -5.05
C VAL A 3 24.14 -26.54 -5.88
N ASP A 4 23.09 -26.04 -6.51
CA ASP A 4 23.10 -24.77 -7.24
C ASP A 4 23.16 -23.60 -6.22
N PRO A 5 24.19 -22.73 -6.26
CA PRO A 5 24.32 -21.62 -5.33
C PRO A 5 23.17 -20.61 -5.42
N ALA A 6 22.53 -20.46 -6.59
CA ALA A 6 21.37 -19.59 -6.74
C ALA A 6 20.14 -20.17 -6.01
N LEU A 7 19.96 -21.49 -6.03
CA LEU A 7 18.91 -22.18 -5.29
C LEU A 7 19.12 -22.03 -3.78
N ALA A 8 20.34 -22.20 -3.30
CA ALA A 8 20.66 -22.01 -1.87
C ALA A 8 20.37 -20.58 -1.39
N GLN A 9 20.72 -19.56 -2.19
CA GLN A 9 20.39 -18.17 -1.89
C GLN A 9 18.88 -17.91 -1.87
N LEU A 10 18.13 -18.47 -2.82
CA LEU A 10 16.67 -18.35 -2.83
C LEU A 10 16.07 -18.94 -1.55
N VAL A 11 16.50 -20.13 -1.15
CA VAL A 11 16.04 -20.81 0.08
C VAL A 11 16.34 -19.98 1.32
N ALA A 12 17.55 -19.41 1.42
CA ALA A 12 17.91 -18.53 2.52
C ALA A 12 17.02 -17.26 2.57
N ARG A 13 16.76 -16.63 1.43
CA ARG A 13 15.88 -15.44 1.35
C ARG A 13 14.45 -15.77 1.75
N VAL A 14 13.92 -16.87 1.25
CA VAL A 14 12.56 -17.34 1.58
C VAL A 14 12.46 -17.72 3.06
N GLY A 15 13.48 -18.35 3.62
CA GLY A 15 13.54 -18.72 5.04
C GLY A 15 13.57 -17.53 6.00
N ALA A 16 13.91 -16.33 5.52
CA ALA A 16 13.84 -15.09 6.31
C ALA A 16 12.40 -14.57 6.49
N PHE A 17 11.42 -15.08 5.75
CA PHE A 17 10.02 -14.68 5.89
C PHE A 17 9.32 -15.46 7.01
N HIS A 18 8.39 -14.81 7.70
CA HIS A 18 7.45 -15.49 8.57
C HIS A 18 6.36 -16.20 7.74
N ILE A 19 6.65 -17.43 7.31
CA ILE A 19 5.73 -18.23 6.49
C ILE A 19 4.65 -18.86 7.38
N THR A 20 3.39 -18.55 7.11
CA THR A 20 2.24 -19.11 7.84
C THR A 20 1.61 -20.32 7.12
N GLN A 21 1.77 -20.42 5.80
CA GLN A 21 1.14 -21.48 5.01
C GLN A 21 1.86 -22.81 5.18
N ARG A 22 1.12 -23.86 5.61
CA ARG A 22 1.68 -25.19 5.91
C ARG A 22 2.37 -25.86 4.71
N ALA A 23 1.86 -25.66 3.49
CA ALA A 23 2.45 -26.23 2.29
C ALA A 23 3.84 -25.63 2.01
N MET A 24 3.92 -24.30 2.00
CA MET A 24 5.17 -23.56 1.82
C MET A 24 6.19 -23.86 2.93
N ASN A 25 5.76 -23.91 4.20
CA ASN A 25 6.63 -24.30 5.32
C ASN A 25 7.22 -25.71 5.17
N ARG A 26 6.42 -26.67 4.71
CA ARG A 26 6.90 -28.04 4.45
C ARG A 26 7.89 -28.06 3.29
N ALA A 27 7.61 -27.32 2.22
CA ALA A 27 8.51 -27.21 1.08
C ALA A 27 9.87 -26.59 1.47
N GLN A 28 9.85 -25.51 2.27
CA GLN A 28 11.04 -24.85 2.80
C GLN A 28 11.91 -25.82 3.62
N ARG A 29 11.32 -26.49 4.62
CA ARG A 29 12.06 -27.44 5.47
C ARG A 29 12.62 -28.62 4.69
N SER A 30 11.86 -29.13 3.71
CA SER A 30 12.31 -30.22 2.84
C SER A 30 13.52 -29.80 2.01
N MET A 31 13.50 -28.57 1.48
CA MET A 31 14.61 -28.03 0.70
C MET A 31 15.84 -27.71 1.57
N GLU A 32 15.66 -27.12 2.75
CA GLU A 32 16.75 -26.88 3.72
C GLU A 32 17.45 -28.18 4.10
N ALA A 33 16.69 -29.25 4.36
CA ALA A 33 17.24 -30.57 4.66
C ALA A 33 18.02 -31.15 3.45
N ALA A 34 17.50 -31.00 2.23
CA ALA A 34 18.16 -31.46 1.01
C ALA A 34 19.45 -30.67 0.69
N LEU A 35 19.49 -29.37 1.02
CA LEU A 35 20.71 -28.57 0.91
C LEU A 35 21.75 -28.99 1.94
N ALA A 36 21.33 -29.22 3.19
CA ALA A 36 22.21 -29.66 4.27
C ALA A 36 22.83 -31.05 4.01
N SER A 37 22.10 -31.94 3.32
CA SER A 37 22.62 -33.26 2.91
C SER A 37 23.56 -33.20 1.69
N GLY A 38 23.72 -32.03 1.08
CA GLY A 38 24.64 -31.81 -0.05
C GLY A 38 24.12 -32.30 -1.41
N SER A 39 22.89 -32.79 -1.50
CA SER A 39 22.28 -33.19 -2.77
C SER A 39 20.79 -32.90 -2.79
N VAL A 40 20.38 -32.13 -3.79
CA VAL A 40 18.98 -31.84 -4.08
C VAL A 40 18.48 -32.73 -5.22
N ASP A 41 17.35 -33.39 -4.97
CA ASP A 41 16.59 -34.12 -5.99
C ASP A 41 15.70 -33.17 -6.82
N ASN A 42 15.49 -33.51 -8.10
CA ASN A 42 14.72 -32.68 -9.03
C ASN A 42 13.24 -32.57 -8.63
N ALA A 43 12.64 -33.61 -8.04
CA ALA A 43 11.25 -33.53 -7.60
C ALA A 43 11.11 -32.57 -6.41
N VAL A 44 12.05 -32.63 -5.46
CA VAL A 44 12.13 -31.70 -4.32
C VAL A 44 12.32 -30.27 -4.80
N ARG A 45 13.21 -30.05 -5.77
CA ARG A 45 13.43 -28.73 -6.41
C ARG A 45 12.16 -28.19 -7.07
N ALA A 46 11.50 -28.99 -7.90
CA ALA A 46 10.29 -28.58 -8.60
C ALA A 46 9.15 -28.24 -7.63
N ALA A 47 8.93 -29.08 -6.63
CA ALA A 47 7.90 -28.86 -5.61
C ALA A 47 8.17 -27.58 -4.80
N TYR A 48 9.43 -27.34 -4.43
CA TYR A 48 9.83 -26.12 -3.72
C TYR A 48 9.57 -24.86 -4.56
N LEU A 49 10.04 -24.83 -5.81
CA LEU A 49 9.87 -23.68 -6.68
C LEU A 49 8.39 -23.40 -6.99
N HIS A 50 7.57 -24.46 -7.12
CA HIS A 50 6.13 -24.32 -7.29
C HIS A 50 5.47 -23.65 -6.09
N GLU A 51 5.75 -24.12 -4.86
CA GLU A 51 5.16 -23.55 -3.65
C GLU A 51 5.66 -22.13 -3.37
N VAL A 52 6.95 -21.84 -3.60
CA VAL A 52 7.50 -20.47 -3.52
C VAL A 52 6.74 -19.55 -4.45
N ARG A 53 6.61 -19.93 -5.73
CA ARG A 53 5.89 -19.14 -6.72
C ARG A 53 4.45 -18.89 -6.27
N ARG A 54 3.71 -19.95 -5.95
CA ARG A 54 2.30 -19.85 -5.55
C ARG A 54 2.11 -18.95 -4.32
N TYR A 55 2.98 -19.09 -3.32
CA TYR A 55 2.94 -18.31 -2.10
C TYR A 55 3.14 -16.82 -2.40
N PHE A 56 4.28 -16.46 -3.01
CA PHE A 56 4.64 -15.04 -3.20
C PHE A 56 3.82 -14.34 -4.30
N GLU A 57 3.36 -15.02 -5.35
CA GLU A 57 2.45 -14.43 -6.34
C GLU A 57 1.09 -14.07 -5.71
N GLY A 58 0.60 -14.88 -4.77
CA GLY A 58 -0.60 -14.57 -4.01
C GLY A 58 -0.44 -13.28 -3.19
N PHE A 59 0.65 -13.18 -2.43
CA PHE A 59 0.96 -11.98 -1.63
C PHE A 59 1.18 -10.72 -2.50
N ASP A 60 1.89 -10.82 -3.63
CA ASP A 60 2.09 -9.67 -4.53
C ASP A 60 0.76 -9.18 -5.10
N SER A 61 -0.12 -10.09 -5.53
CA SER A 61 -1.43 -9.73 -6.05
C SER A 61 -2.31 -9.02 -5.01
N GLU A 62 -2.35 -9.56 -3.78
CA GLU A 62 -3.11 -8.99 -2.67
C GLU A 62 -2.57 -7.61 -2.26
N ALA A 63 -1.25 -7.48 -2.09
CA ALA A 63 -0.61 -6.21 -1.74
C ALA A 63 -0.87 -5.13 -2.81
N ARG A 64 -0.80 -5.49 -4.09
CA ARG A 64 -1.12 -4.57 -5.19
C ARG A 64 -2.59 -4.17 -5.21
N ALA A 65 -3.50 -5.11 -4.92
CA ALA A 65 -4.93 -4.80 -4.84
C ALA A 65 -5.21 -3.82 -3.69
N GLN A 66 -4.66 -4.10 -2.51
CA GLN A 66 -4.76 -3.22 -1.36
C GLN A 66 -4.20 -1.82 -1.65
N LEU A 67 -3.03 -1.72 -2.29
CA LEU A 67 -2.45 -0.44 -2.67
C LEU A 67 -3.38 0.36 -3.59
N ARG A 68 -3.94 -0.28 -4.64
CA ARG A 68 -4.90 0.38 -5.54
C ARG A 68 -6.14 0.89 -4.81
N ASP A 69 -6.63 0.16 -3.82
CA ASP A 69 -7.80 0.57 -3.05
C ASP A 69 -7.48 1.75 -2.13
N VAL A 70 -6.30 1.75 -1.51
CA VAL A 70 -5.80 2.90 -0.74
C VAL A 70 -5.64 4.13 -1.64
N ASP A 71 -5.05 3.99 -2.82
CA ASP A 71 -4.87 5.09 -3.77
C ASP A 71 -6.21 5.72 -4.18
N ARG A 72 -7.23 4.90 -4.46
CA ARG A 72 -8.60 5.38 -4.77
C ARG A 72 -9.23 6.12 -3.58
N GLN A 73 -8.99 5.66 -2.36
CA GLN A 73 -9.48 6.35 -1.17
C GLN A 73 -8.79 7.70 -0.99
N LEU A 74 -7.47 7.77 -1.20
CA LEU A 74 -6.71 9.02 -1.15
C LEU A 74 -7.18 10.02 -2.21
N GLU A 75 -7.43 9.56 -3.44
CA GLU A 75 -7.96 10.40 -4.50
C GLU A 75 -9.33 11.00 -4.12
N ARG A 76 -10.22 10.20 -3.54
CA ARG A 76 -11.52 10.68 -3.03
C ARG A 76 -11.36 11.73 -1.94
N VAL A 77 -10.48 11.51 -0.98
CA VAL A 77 -10.21 12.48 0.11
C VAL A 77 -9.63 13.78 -0.45
N ASN A 78 -8.72 13.69 -1.41
CA ASN A 78 -8.14 14.86 -2.07
C ASN A 78 -9.19 15.68 -2.81
N GLN A 79 -10.13 15.04 -3.49
CA GLN A 79 -11.23 15.74 -4.16
C GLN A 79 -12.14 16.47 -3.16
N ILE A 80 -12.46 15.84 -2.02
CA ILE A 80 -13.25 16.48 -0.95
C ILE A 80 -12.49 17.69 -0.38
N HIS A 81 -11.20 17.54 -0.10
CA HIS A 81 -10.36 18.62 0.40
C HIS A 81 -10.28 19.79 -0.59
N PHE A 82 -10.15 19.50 -1.88
CA PHE A 82 -10.18 20.51 -2.94
C PHE A 82 -11.51 21.28 -2.94
N ASN A 83 -12.64 20.57 -2.88
CA ASN A 83 -13.97 21.20 -2.85
C ASN A 83 -14.13 22.10 -1.62
N PHE A 84 -13.77 21.62 -0.43
CA PHE A 84 -13.84 22.44 0.80
C PHE A 84 -12.90 23.64 0.76
N THR A 85 -11.74 23.52 0.13
CA THR A 85 -10.83 24.65 -0.07
C THR A 85 -11.48 25.72 -0.95
N ALA A 86 -12.18 25.33 -2.01
CA ALA A 86 -12.92 26.24 -2.88
C ALA A 86 -14.10 26.90 -2.14
N GLU A 87 -14.91 26.13 -1.41
CA GLU A 87 -16.02 26.63 -0.59
C GLU A 87 -15.54 27.65 0.45
N ARG A 88 -14.42 27.35 1.13
CA ARG A 88 -13.77 28.27 2.06
C ARG A 88 -13.37 29.57 1.36
N GLY A 89 -12.78 29.49 0.16
CA GLY A 89 -12.42 30.66 -0.64
C GLY A 89 -13.63 31.56 -0.94
N VAL A 90 -14.76 30.96 -1.34
CA VAL A 90 -16.02 31.68 -1.57
C VAL A 90 -16.54 32.33 -0.29
N ALA A 91 -16.52 31.62 0.84
CA ALA A 91 -16.97 32.15 2.12
C ALA A 91 -16.13 33.35 2.56
N VAL A 92 -14.79 33.28 2.41
CA VAL A 92 -13.88 34.40 2.69
C VAL A 92 -14.24 35.62 1.84
N LYS A 93 -14.43 35.45 0.53
CA LYS A 93 -14.82 36.55 -0.36
C LYS A 93 -16.17 37.16 0.00
N ARG A 94 -17.13 36.33 0.43
CA ARG A 94 -18.43 36.80 0.90
C ARG A 94 -18.30 37.62 2.19
N ILE A 95 -17.47 37.17 3.13
CA ILE A 95 -17.20 37.90 4.39
C ILE A 95 -16.55 39.25 4.09
N GLU A 96 -15.53 39.30 3.23
CA GLU A 96 -14.88 40.55 2.80
C GLU A 96 -15.89 41.53 2.20
N ALA A 97 -16.73 41.06 1.27
CA ALA A 97 -17.74 41.89 0.61
C ALA A 97 -18.78 42.45 1.59
N ILE A 98 -19.31 41.61 2.48
CA ILE A 98 -20.28 42.04 3.50
C ILE A 98 -19.62 43.03 4.47
N GLY A 99 -18.39 42.77 4.91
CA GLY A 99 -17.63 43.66 5.78
C GLY A 99 -17.51 45.06 5.19
N ASN A 100 -17.11 45.16 3.91
CA ASN A 100 -16.99 46.44 3.21
C ASN A 100 -18.33 47.22 3.16
N VAL A 101 -19.45 46.53 2.94
CA VAL A 101 -20.78 47.16 2.94
C VAL A 101 -21.14 47.66 4.34
N LEU A 102 -20.93 46.85 5.38
CA LEU A 102 -21.20 47.23 6.77
C LEU A 102 -20.35 48.42 7.21
N ASP A 103 -19.08 48.46 6.82
CA ASP A 103 -18.20 49.59 7.11
C ASP A 103 -18.64 50.85 6.37
N SER A 104 -19.08 50.72 5.12
CA SER A 104 -19.66 51.84 4.36
C SER A 104 -20.93 52.39 5.02
N LEU A 105 -21.80 51.51 5.52
CA LEU A 105 -23.03 51.90 6.24
C LEU A 105 -22.71 52.64 7.53
N ARG A 106 -21.73 52.18 8.31
CA ARG A 106 -21.29 52.86 9.55
C ARG A 106 -20.70 54.24 9.32
N ALA A 107 -20.18 54.50 8.12
CA ALA A 107 -19.62 55.79 7.75
C ALA A 107 -20.70 56.82 7.36
N LEU A 108 -21.95 56.39 7.14
CA LEU A 108 -23.04 57.30 6.85
C LEU A 108 -23.49 58.00 8.15
N PRO A 109 -23.70 59.33 8.14
CA PRO A 109 -24.25 60.03 9.28
C PRO A 109 -25.69 59.56 9.53
N GLU A 110 -26.05 59.29 10.79
CA GLU A 110 -27.45 59.07 11.16
C GLU A 110 -28.22 60.38 10.91
N THR A 111 -29.00 60.43 9.82
CA THR A 111 -30.03 61.46 9.68
C THR A 111 -31.12 61.18 10.71
N GLN A 112 -31.08 61.91 11.82
CA GLN A 112 -32.23 62.01 12.73
C GLN A 112 -33.42 62.63 11.98
N PRO A 113 -34.65 62.09 12.14
CA PRO A 113 -35.85 62.71 11.62
C PRO A 113 -36.15 64.06 12.30
#